data_AF-A0A7Z2VG66-F1
#
_entry.id   AF-A0A7Z2VG66-F1
#
_cell.length_a   1.000
_cell.length_b   1.000
_cell.length_c   1.000
_cell.angle_alpha   90.00
_cell.angle_beta   90.00
_cell.angle_gamma   90.00
#
_symmetry.space_group_name_H-M   'P 1'
#
loop_
_entity.id
_entity.type
_entity.pdbx_description
1 polymer ?
#
loop_
_entity_poly.entity_id
_entity_poly.type
_entity_poly.pdbx_seq_one_letter_code
_entity_poly.pdbx_strand_id
1 'polypeptide(L)'
;MSESTFQHYMQLDRQEDEQTFGLTLEAAGYFSFYTFIDDFRNGLKKYSDDEAERYRLKLARARQLFPWPERFSPSWSEVWEEFDLILRSKNDVLANIPASRRDGEWQILLDNPYSHQQVVCYPSLPFLEAAYMYGYFQRELKPHECLKLQKVMELMSTNGRKEASIFPDV
;
A
#
# COMPACT_ATOMS: atom_id res chain seq x y z
N MET A 1 13.71 -22.26 7.47
CA MET A 1 13.41 -20.89 7.03
C MET A 1 12.76 -20.20 8.21
N SER A 2 13.37 -19.16 8.76
CA SER A 2 12.78 -18.44 9.90
C SER A 2 11.44 -17.86 9.45
N GLU A 3 10.37 -18.16 10.19
CA GLU A 3 9.10 -17.45 10.06
C GLU A 3 9.38 -15.95 10.15
N SER A 4 8.82 -15.16 9.23
CA SER A 4 9.08 -13.71 9.25
C SER A 4 8.54 -13.15 10.57
N THR A 5 9.28 -12.23 11.19
CA THR A 5 8.90 -11.56 12.44
C THR A 5 7.47 -11.00 12.38
N PHE A 6 7.05 -10.56 11.19
CA PHE A 6 5.69 -10.12 10.92
C PHE A 6 4.67 -11.27 10.89
N GLN A 7 4.97 -12.41 10.25
CA GLN A 7 4.05 -13.56 10.24
C GLN A 7 3.74 -14.05 11.66
N HIS A 8 4.77 -14.14 12.49
CA HIS A 8 4.60 -14.46 13.91
C HIS A 8 3.70 -13.43 14.59
N TYR A 9 4.00 -12.13 14.45
CA TYR A 9 3.16 -11.06 14.99
C TYR A 9 1.69 -11.16 14.55
N MET A 10 1.44 -11.45 13.28
CA MET A 10 0.08 -11.56 12.75
C MET A 10 -0.71 -12.69 13.39
N GLN A 11 -0.05 -13.75 13.87
CA GLN A 11 -0.67 -14.92 14.52
C GLN A 11 -0.92 -14.74 16.03
N LEU A 12 -0.34 -13.73 16.67
CA LEU A 12 -0.51 -13.53 18.11
C LEU A 12 -1.93 -13.07 18.45
N ASP A 13 -2.70 -13.83 19.21
CA ASP A 13 -4.06 -13.39 19.58
C ASP A 13 -4.11 -12.74 20.97
N ARG A 14 -3.19 -13.13 21.85
CA ARG A 14 -3.12 -12.67 23.24
C ARG A 14 -2.25 -11.43 23.39
N GLN A 15 -2.74 -10.49 24.19
CA GLN A 15 -2.04 -9.24 24.47
C GLN A 15 -0.68 -9.46 25.17
N GLU A 16 -0.56 -10.47 26.03
CA GLU A 16 0.69 -10.80 26.72
C GLU A 16 1.80 -11.22 25.74
N ASP A 17 1.44 -12.02 24.73
CA ASP A 17 2.39 -12.48 23.71
C ASP A 17 2.82 -11.31 22.81
N GLU A 18 1.90 -10.39 22.50
CA GLU A 18 2.18 -9.17 21.74
C GLU A 18 3.11 -8.21 22.49
N GLN A 19 2.97 -8.08 23.81
CA GLN A 19 3.90 -7.31 24.64
C GLN A 19 5.29 -7.93 24.64
N THR A 20 5.37 -9.26 24.77
CA THR A 20 6.65 -10.00 24.70
C THR A 20 7.32 -9.81 23.34
N PHE A 21 6.54 -9.84 22.27
CA PHE A 21 7.00 -9.52 20.92
C PHE A 21 7.56 -8.10 20.83
N GLY A 22 6.83 -7.11 21.36
CA GLY A 22 7.24 -5.71 21.37
C GLY A 22 8.60 -5.49 22.04
N LEU A 23 8.79 -6.05 23.23
CA LEU A 23 10.06 -5.98 23.97
C LEU A 23 11.21 -6.64 23.21
N THR A 24 10.94 -7.77 22.56
CA THR A 24 11.94 -8.49 21.75
C THR A 24 12.36 -7.67 20.53
N LEU A 25 11.40 -7.03 19.85
CA LEU A 25 11.65 -6.20 18.67
C LEU A 25 12.41 -4.92 19.03
N GLU A 26 12.05 -4.27 20.14
CA GLU A 26 12.78 -3.10 20.66
C GLU A 26 14.24 -3.42 20.95
N ALA A 27 14.52 -4.55 21.62
CA ALA A 27 15.88 -4.98 21.93
C ALA A 27 16.70 -5.32 20.67
N ALA A 28 16.04 -5.80 19.61
CA ALA A 28 16.69 -6.16 18.36
C ALA A 28 17.03 -4.95 17.46
N GLY A 29 16.49 -3.76 17.76
CA GLY A 29 16.89 -2.48 17.17
C GLY A 29 16.39 -2.23 15.74
N TYR A 30 17.05 -1.28 15.06
CA TYR A 30 16.61 -0.69 13.78
C TYR A 30 16.27 -1.72 12.69
N PHE A 31 17.18 -2.66 12.38
CA PHE A 31 16.99 -3.56 11.24
C PHE A 31 15.78 -4.49 11.41
N SER A 32 15.53 -4.93 12.63
CA SER A 32 14.38 -5.77 12.96
C SER A 32 13.07 -4.99 12.83
N PHE A 33 13.06 -3.74 13.29
CA PHE A 33 11.91 -2.86 13.11
C PHE A 33 11.68 -2.47 11.65
N TYR A 34 12.75 -2.19 10.88
CA TYR A 34 12.68 -1.97 9.44
C TYR A 34 11.99 -3.14 8.72
N THR A 35 12.44 -4.36 9.01
CA THR A 35 11.89 -5.58 8.41
C THR A 35 10.42 -5.76 8.79
N PHE A 36 10.06 -5.47 10.04
CA PHE A 36 8.67 -5.49 10.49
C PHE A 36 7.79 -4.49 9.73
N ILE A 37 8.24 -3.24 9.56
CA ILE A 37 7.51 -2.20 8.81
C ILE A 37 7.38 -2.57 7.32
N ASP A 38 8.45 -3.07 6.71
CA ASP A 38 8.44 -3.48 5.30
C ASP A 38 7.50 -4.68 5.07
N ASP A 39 7.56 -5.69 5.93
CA ASP A 39 6.64 -6.83 5.88
C ASP A 39 5.19 -6.40 6.11
N PHE A 40 4.94 -5.45 7.04
CA PHE A 40 3.60 -4.92 7.28
C PHE A 40 3.06 -4.21 6.03
N ARG A 41 3.88 -3.38 5.38
CA ARG A 41 3.56 -2.70 4.12
C ARG A 41 3.27 -3.70 3.00
N ASN A 42 4.09 -4.75 2.88
CA ASN A 42 3.88 -5.84 1.94
C ASN A 42 2.57 -6.60 2.22
N GLY A 43 2.21 -6.76 3.49
CA GLY A 43 0.91 -7.29 3.92
C GLY A 43 -0.25 -6.39 3.50
N LEU A 44 -0.14 -5.07 3.73
CA LEU A 44 -1.12 -4.06 3.29
C LEU A 44 -1.37 -4.12 1.79
N LYS A 45 -0.34 -4.38 0.99
CA LYS A 45 -0.45 -4.56 -0.46
C LYS A 45 -1.29 -5.79 -0.84
N LYS A 46 -1.15 -6.89 -0.10
CA LYS A 46 -1.65 -8.22 -0.51
C LYS A 46 -2.97 -8.66 0.12
N TYR A 47 -3.34 -8.13 1.29
CA TYR A 47 -4.53 -8.64 1.99
C TYR A 47 -5.82 -8.48 1.18
N SER A 48 -6.76 -9.40 1.42
CA SER A 48 -8.11 -9.42 0.81
C SER A 48 -9.20 -9.17 1.87
N ASP A 49 -10.47 -9.20 1.46
CA ASP A 49 -11.62 -8.92 2.32
C ASP A 49 -11.64 -9.77 3.60
N ASP A 50 -11.29 -11.06 3.48
CA ASP A 50 -11.29 -12.02 4.59
C ASP A 50 -10.29 -11.64 5.70
N GLU A 51 -9.27 -10.86 5.35
CA GLU A 51 -8.20 -10.44 6.24
C GLU A 51 -8.33 -8.98 6.68
N ALA A 52 -9.24 -8.20 6.09
CA ALA A 52 -9.35 -6.75 6.30
C ALA A 52 -9.48 -6.39 7.78
N GLU A 53 -10.35 -7.09 8.51
CA GLU A 53 -10.57 -6.86 9.93
C GLU A 53 -9.34 -7.24 10.78
N ARG A 54 -8.65 -8.34 10.42
CA ARG A 54 -7.41 -8.76 11.08
C ARG A 54 -6.33 -7.69 10.93
N TYR A 55 -6.14 -7.16 9.73
CA TYR A 55 -5.16 -6.09 9.48
C TYR A 55 -5.53 -4.81 10.23
N ARG A 56 -6.81 -4.46 10.33
CA ARG A 56 -7.28 -3.30 11.09
C ARG A 56 -6.92 -3.41 12.57
N LEU A 57 -7.21 -4.56 13.17
CA LEU A 57 -6.88 -4.84 14.58
C LEU A 57 -5.37 -4.88 14.82
N LYS A 58 -4.63 -5.52 13.92
CA LYS A 58 -3.17 -5.63 13.99
C LYS A 58 -2.48 -4.29 13.85
N LEU A 59 -2.93 -3.41 12.96
CA LEU A 59 -2.38 -2.06 12.87
C LEU A 59 -2.60 -1.27 14.17
N ALA A 60 -3.81 -1.34 14.73
CA ALA A 60 -4.11 -0.66 15.98
C ALA A 60 -3.22 -1.16 17.14
N ARG A 61 -3.00 -2.47 17.23
CA ARG A 61 -2.13 -3.09 18.24
C ARG A 61 -0.65 -2.74 18.01
N ALA A 62 -0.17 -2.77 16.77
CA ALA A 62 1.20 -2.37 16.43
C ALA A 62 1.49 -0.92 16.84
N ARG A 63 0.54 -0.01 16.60
CA ARG A 63 0.62 1.38 17.06
C ARG A 63 0.68 1.52 18.59
N GLN A 64 -0.01 0.64 19.33
CA GLN A 64 0.06 0.62 20.80
C GLN A 64 1.39 0.08 21.32
N LEU A 65 1.95 -0.94 20.66
CA LEU A 65 3.26 -1.50 21.02
C LEU A 65 4.39 -0.51 20.73
N PHE A 66 4.29 0.23 19.63
CA PHE A 66 5.33 1.14 19.16
C PHE A 66 4.77 2.55 18.93
N PRO A 67 4.40 3.28 20.00
CA PRO A 67 3.76 4.58 19.88
C PRO A 67 4.69 5.68 19.32
N TRP A 68 6.02 5.47 19.39
CA TRP A 68 7.05 6.40 18.89
C TRP A 68 8.02 5.68 17.93
N PRO A 69 7.56 5.28 16.73
CA PRO A 69 8.39 4.57 15.75
C PRO A 69 9.62 5.39 15.30
N GLU A 70 9.58 6.72 15.43
CA GLU A 70 10.68 7.64 15.14
C GLU A 70 11.93 7.39 16.00
N ARG A 71 11.79 6.71 17.14
CA ARG A 71 12.92 6.29 17.97
C ARG A 71 13.82 5.28 17.29
N PHE A 72 13.28 4.49 16.36
CA PHE A 72 14.07 3.58 15.53
C PHE A 72 14.63 4.29 14.29
N SER A 73 13.83 5.14 13.64
CA SER A 73 14.26 6.00 12.53
C SER A 73 13.35 7.22 12.38
N PRO A 74 13.90 8.44 12.27
CA PRO A 74 13.10 9.66 12.05
C PRO A 74 12.16 9.59 10.85
N SER A 75 12.47 8.77 9.84
CA SER A 75 11.62 8.57 8.64
C SER A 75 10.27 7.93 8.94
N TRP A 76 10.06 7.38 10.14
CA TRP A 76 8.84 6.66 10.52
C TRP A 76 7.90 7.45 11.42
N SER A 77 8.14 8.75 11.63
CA SER A 77 7.30 9.59 12.50
C SER A 77 5.81 9.60 12.16
N GLU A 78 5.45 9.30 10.91
CA GLU A 78 4.07 9.29 10.41
C GLU A 78 3.69 7.95 9.76
N VAL A 79 4.41 6.86 10.10
CA VAL A 79 4.22 5.54 9.46
C VAL A 79 2.86 4.94 9.82
N TRP A 80 2.38 5.17 11.04
CA TRP A 80 1.09 4.63 11.48
C TRP A 80 -0.08 5.37 10.84
N GLU A 81 0.03 6.68 10.68
CA GLU A 81 -0.91 7.50 9.92
C GLU A 81 -0.93 7.10 8.45
N GLU A 82 0.24 6.80 7.88
CA GLU A 82 0.36 6.27 6.51
C GLU A 82 -0.42 4.97 6.34
N PHE A 83 -0.14 3.99 7.21
CA PHE A 83 -0.75 2.67 7.14
C PHE A 83 -2.25 2.72 7.42
N ASP A 84 -2.69 3.58 8.34
CA ASP A 84 -4.11 3.75 8.66
C ASP A 84 -4.88 4.35 7.49
N LEU A 85 -4.32 5.35 6.80
CA LEU A 85 -4.92 5.89 5.58
C LEU A 85 -4.99 4.84 4.47
N ILE A 86 -3.88 4.14 4.19
CA ILE A 86 -3.84 3.07 3.19
C ILE A 86 -4.90 2.00 3.50
N LEU A 87 -4.98 1.57 4.76
CA LEU A 87 -5.92 0.54 5.19
C LEU A 87 -7.37 0.98 5.01
N ARG A 88 -7.72 2.20 5.42
CA ARG A 88 -9.08 2.75 5.26
C ARG A 88 -9.46 2.84 3.79
N SER A 89 -8.62 3.48 2.98
CA SER A 89 -8.90 3.71 1.57
C SER A 89 -8.93 2.41 0.76
N LYS A 90 -8.06 1.44 1.08
CA LYS A 90 -8.12 0.11 0.46
C LYS A 90 -9.40 -0.62 0.86
N ASN A 91 -9.79 -0.60 2.14
CA ASN A 91 -11.04 -1.22 2.58
C ASN A 91 -12.28 -0.57 1.94
N ASP A 92 -12.27 0.75 1.73
CA ASP A 92 -13.34 1.43 0.99
C ASP A 92 -13.42 0.92 -0.46
N VAL A 93 -12.29 0.73 -1.13
CA VAL A 93 -12.23 0.16 -2.48
C VAL A 93 -12.74 -1.29 -2.51
N LEU A 94 -12.32 -2.13 -1.56
CA LEU A 94 -12.81 -3.50 -1.41
C LEU A 94 -14.33 -3.52 -1.24
N ALA A 95 -14.87 -2.69 -0.34
CA ALA A 95 -16.30 -2.64 -0.05
C ALA A 95 -17.15 -2.15 -1.25
N ASN A 96 -16.65 -1.18 -2.02
CA ASN A 96 -17.41 -0.57 -3.10
C ASN A 96 -17.34 -1.33 -4.43
N ILE A 97 -16.34 -2.19 -4.63
CA ILE A 97 -16.15 -2.95 -5.87
C ILE A 97 -16.37 -4.44 -5.55
N PRO A 98 -17.49 -5.05 -5.99
CA PRO A 98 -17.80 -6.44 -5.68
C PRO A 98 -16.74 -7.41 -6.19
N ALA A 99 -16.52 -8.52 -5.45
CA ALA A 99 -15.53 -9.55 -5.79
C ALA A 99 -15.60 -10.01 -7.26
N SER A 100 -16.82 -10.22 -7.77
CA SER A 100 -17.09 -10.63 -9.15
C SER A 100 -16.62 -9.65 -10.23
N ARG A 101 -16.25 -8.41 -9.88
CA ARG A 101 -15.82 -7.37 -10.83
C ARG A 101 -14.33 -7.06 -10.75
N ARG A 102 -13.58 -7.70 -9.85
CA ARG A 102 -12.19 -7.35 -9.55
C ARG A 102 -11.17 -7.95 -10.50
N ASP A 103 -11.48 -9.08 -11.12
CA ASP A 103 -10.55 -9.74 -12.06
C ASP A 103 -10.23 -8.86 -13.26
N GLY A 104 -8.99 -8.92 -13.73
CA GLY A 104 -8.49 -8.17 -14.87
C GLY A 104 -7.52 -7.05 -14.47
N GLU A 105 -7.28 -6.16 -15.42
CA GLU A 105 -6.30 -5.08 -15.28
C GLU A 105 -6.94 -3.82 -14.70
N TRP A 106 -6.22 -3.22 -13.75
CA TRP A 106 -6.54 -1.94 -13.12
C TRP A 106 -5.42 -0.95 -13.32
N GLN A 107 -5.78 0.33 -13.23
CA GLN A 107 -4.84 1.43 -13.31
C GLN A 107 -5.18 2.54 -12.32
N ILE A 108 -4.14 3.26 -11.90
CA ILE A 108 -4.26 4.50 -11.14
C ILE A 108 -3.95 5.68 -12.06
N LEU A 109 -4.81 6.70 -12.04
CA LEU A 109 -4.59 7.97 -12.73
C LEU A 109 -4.50 9.09 -11.70
N LEU A 110 -3.47 9.92 -11.81
CA LEU A 110 -3.36 11.20 -11.10
C LEU A 110 -3.39 12.32 -12.14
N ASP A 111 -4.34 13.22 -11.96
CA ASP A 111 -4.67 14.27 -12.91
C ASP A 111 -4.99 15.56 -12.16
N ASN A 112 -4.59 16.71 -12.67
CA ASN A 112 -5.04 18.01 -12.17
C ASN A 112 -5.71 18.75 -13.33
N PRO A 113 -7.05 18.82 -13.36
CA PRO A 113 -7.79 19.37 -14.49
C PRO A 113 -7.57 20.89 -14.68
N TYR A 114 -6.91 21.54 -13.73
CA TYR A 114 -6.58 22.97 -13.77
C TYR A 114 -5.11 23.23 -14.06
N SER A 115 -4.34 22.20 -14.39
CA SER A 115 -2.91 22.27 -14.66
C SER A 115 -2.60 21.79 -16.09
N HIS A 116 -1.53 22.32 -16.68
CA HIS A 116 -0.96 21.80 -17.93
C HIS A 116 0.06 20.67 -17.68
N GLN A 117 0.20 20.21 -16.43
CA GLN A 117 1.06 19.09 -16.09
C GLN A 117 0.56 17.78 -16.72
N GLN A 118 1.49 16.85 -16.91
CA GLN A 118 1.18 15.53 -17.45
C GLN A 118 0.31 14.73 -16.47
N VAL A 119 -0.62 13.96 -17.01
CA VAL A 119 -1.36 12.94 -16.25
C VAL A 119 -0.41 11.77 -15.98
N VAL A 120 -0.32 11.37 -14.71
CA VAL A 120 0.45 10.19 -14.32
C VAL A 120 -0.46 8.97 -14.36
N CYS A 121 0.01 7.89 -14.99
CA CYS A 121 -0.69 6.62 -15.06
C CYS A 121 0.20 5.50 -14.53
N TYR A 122 -0.36 4.68 -13.63
CA TYR A 122 0.20 3.40 -13.21
C TYR A 122 -0.68 2.27 -13.79
N PRO A 123 -0.34 1.74 -14.97
CA PRO A 123 -1.15 0.73 -15.67
C PRO A 123 -0.83 -0.70 -15.19
N SER A 124 -1.57 -1.69 -15.71
CA SER A 124 -1.22 -3.10 -15.58
C SER A 124 -1.16 -3.64 -14.15
N LEU A 125 -2.01 -3.11 -13.27
CA LEU A 125 -2.08 -3.53 -11.87
C LEU A 125 -3.15 -4.59 -11.65
N PRO A 126 -2.90 -5.62 -10.83
CA PRO A 126 -3.97 -6.44 -10.28
C PRO A 126 -4.79 -5.62 -9.26
N PHE A 127 -6.04 -6.02 -9.04
CA PHE A 127 -6.97 -5.23 -8.21
C PHE A 127 -6.46 -4.91 -6.80
N LEU A 128 -5.92 -5.89 -6.06
CA LEU A 128 -5.48 -5.67 -4.67
C LEU A 128 -4.31 -4.69 -4.58
N GLU A 129 -3.43 -4.72 -5.57
CA GLU A 129 -2.32 -3.79 -5.68
C GLU A 129 -2.81 -2.39 -6.08
N ALA A 130 -3.75 -2.29 -7.03
CA ALA A 130 -4.37 -1.03 -7.40
C ALA A 130 -5.12 -0.41 -6.21
N ALA A 131 -5.85 -1.19 -5.43
CA ALA A 131 -6.53 -0.73 -4.21
C ALA A 131 -5.54 -0.21 -3.14
N TYR A 132 -4.40 -0.89 -2.98
CA TYR A 132 -3.31 -0.41 -2.12
C TYR A 132 -2.73 0.92 -2.65
N MET A 133 -2.40 1.00 -3.94
CA MET A 133 -1.83 2.19 -4.56
C MET A 133 -2.80 3.37 -4.51
N TYR A 134 -4.10 3.12 -4.64
CA TYR A 134 -5.14 4.13 -4.44
C TYR A 134 -5.05 4.73 -3.04
N GLY A 135 -4.94 3.92 -1.98
CA GLY A 135 -4.74 4.45 -0.63
C GLY A 135 -3.40 5.17 -0.44
N TYR A 136 -2.32 4.61 -1.01
CA TYR A 136 -0.97 5.17 -0.92
C TYR A 136 -0.90 6.59 -1.50
N PHE A 137 -1.42 6.81 -2.71
CA PHE A 137 -1.34 8.11 -3.37
C PHE A 137 -2.26 9.18 -2.77
N GLN A 138 -3.31 8.82 -2.03
CA GLN A 138 -4.19 9.82 -1.42
C GLN A 138 -3.45 10.78 -0.49
N ARG A 139 -2.42 10.31 0.21
CA ARG A 139 -1.60 11.15 1.10
C ARG A 139 -0.82 12.22 0.35
N GLU A 140 -0.41 11.93 -0.87
CA GLU A 140 0.48 12.77 -1.67
C GLU A 140 -0.29 13.71 -2.60
N LEU A 141 -1.64 13.70 -2.57
CA LEU A 141 -2.46 14.55 -3.41
C LEU A 141 -2.24 16.03 -3.11
N LYS A 142 -1.82 16.76 -4.14
CA LYS A 142 -1.71 18.22 -4.10
C LYS A 142 -3.09 18.86 -4.27
N PRO A 143 -3.23 20.17 -3.94
CA PRO A 143 -4.46 20.88 -4.20
C PRO A 143 -4.93 20.71 -5.65
N HIS A 144 -6.21 20.35 -5.79
CA HIS A 144 -6.89 20.12 -7.07
C HIS A 144 -6.42 18.90 -7.89
N GLU A 145 -5.51 18.08 -7.37
CA GLU A 145 -5.26 16.76 -7.97
C GLU A 145 -6.44 15.82 -7.70
N CYS A 146 -6.72 14.98 -8.68
CA CYS A 146 -7.76 13.97 -8.69
C CYS A 146 -7.10 12.60 -8.87
N LEU A 147 -7.34 11.74 -7.89
CA LEU A 147 -6.95 10.33 -7.95
C LEU A 147 -8.12 9.51 -8.48
N LYS A 148 -7.85 8.66 -9.47
CA LYS A 148 -8.85 7.77 -10.06
C LYS A 148 -8.32 6.33 -10.04
N LEU A 149 -9.14 5.40 -9.56
CA LEU A 149 -8.95 3.97 -9.72
C LEU A 149 -9.87 3.48 -10.84
N GLN A 150 -9.29 2.87 -11.87
CA GLN A 150 -10.05 2.48 -13.07
C GLN A 150 -9.73 1.04 -13.48
N LYS A 151 -10.78 0.28 -13.83
CA LYS A 151 -10.63 -1.02 -14.49
C LYS A 151 -10.50 -0.83 -16.00
N VAL A 152 -9.50 -1.47 -16.60
CA VAL A 152 -9.32 -1.51 -18.05
C VAL A 152 -10.18 -2.64 -18.61
N MET A 153 -11.13 -2.29 -19.46
CA MET A 153 -12.02 -3.26 -20.12
C MET A 153 -11.48 -3.68 -21.49
N GLU A 154 -10.95 -2.72 -22.25
CA GLU A 154 -10.38 -2.92 -23.57
C GLU A 154 -9.10 -2.08 -23.67
N LEU A 155 -8.06 -2.65 -24.26
CA LEU A 155 -6.77 -1.99 -24.44
C LEU A 155 -6.25 -2.26 -25.85
N MET A 156 -5.92 -1.18 -26.57
CA MET A 156 -5.14 -1.25 -27.79
C MET A 156 -3.76 -0.66 -27.50
N SER A 157 -2.71 -1.42 -27.83
CA SER A 157 -1.33 -0.97 -27.68
C SER A 157 -0.58 -1.09 -29.00
N THR A 158 0.30 -0.14 -29.28
CA THR A 158 1.21 -0.17 -30.42
C THR A 158 2.50 0.49 -30.01
N ASN A 159 3.61 -0.22 -30.22
CA ASN A 159 4.93 0.32 -29.96
C ASN A 159 5.40 1.18 -31.13
N GLY A 160 6.18 2.22 -30.83
CA GLY A 160 6.85 3.04 -31.85
C GLY A 160 7.75 2.17 -32.74
N ARG A 161 7.70 2.40 -34.05
CA ARG A 161 8.54 1.75 -35.04
C ARG A 161 9.41 2.78 -35.71
N LYS A 162 10.70 2.47 -35.90
CA LYS A 162 11.67 3.39 -36.51
C LYS A 162 11.21 3.82 -37.89
N GLU A 163 10.69 2.90 -38.69
CA GLU A 163 10.25 3.14 -40.07
C GLU A 163 9.07 4.11 -40.15
N ALA A 164 8.39 4.35 -39.03
CA ALA A 164 7.25 5.26 -38.90
C ALA A 164 7.55 6.48 -37.99
N SER A 165 8.79 6.65 -37.52
CA SER A 165 9.20 7.72 -36.61
C SER A 165 9.85 8.89 -37.36
N ILE A 166 9.43 10.12 -37.02
CA ILE A 166 10.12 11.36 -37.44
C ILE A 166 11.23 11.77 -36.47
N PHE A 167 11.33 11.10 -35.31
CA PHE A 167 12.36 11.37 -34.31
C PHE A 167 13.63 10.58 -34.62
N PRO A 168 14.81 11.18 -34.41
CA PRO A 168 16.09 10.53 -34.68
C PRO A 168 16.33 9.35 -33.74
N ASP A 169 17.21 8.43 -34.16
CA ASP A 169 17.74 7.41 -33.26
C ASP A 169 18.50 8.10 -32.10
N VAL A 170 18.18 7.71 -30.87
CA VAL A 170 18.94 8.08 -29.67
C VAL A 170 20.03 7.04 -29.43
#